data_AF-A0A968QXY6-F1
#
_entry.id   AF-A0A968QXY6-F1
#
_cell.length_a   1.000
_cell.length_b   1.000
_cell.length_c   1.000
_cell.angle_alpha   90.00
_cell.angle_beta   90.00
_cell.angle_gamma   90.00
#
_symmetry.space_group_name_H-M   'P 1'
#
loop_
_entity.id
_entity.type
_entity.pdbx_description
1 polymer ?
#
loop_
_entity_poly.entity_id
_entity_poly.type
_entity_poly.pdbx_seq_one_letter_code
_entity_poly.pdbx_strand_id
1 'polypeptide(L)'
;MSSEGMDFYLAKPFRPEEIINVIQRFAPDKSEHSAGHQENQTTQRNQRSVFDREEFLKYIDGNETLFKQLISIALETIPDRIKALRDASDKNNAADVRLEAHTLKGIARQLCACLMADAAYPIEIAGEKGEIETARGLMGQLEQEAEELLTALKREL
;
A
#
# COMPACT_ATOMS: atom_id res chain seq x y z
N MET A 1 -39.96 -0.45 32.33
CA MET A 1 -38.88 -0.60 33.32
C MET A 1 -37.87 -1.52 32.66
N SER A 2 -36.83 -0.96 32.02
CA SER A 2 -35.51 -0.68 32.63
C SER A 2 -34.72 -1.99 32.78
N SER A 3 -33.49 -2.21 32.31
CA SER A 3 -32.45 -1.39 31.70
C SER A 3 -31.37 -2.33 31.15
N GLU A 4 -30.61 -1.85 30.16
CA GLU A 4 -29.13 -1.99 30.01
C GLU A 4 -28.45 -3.36 29.89
N GLY A 5 -27.75 -3.51 28.76
CA GLY A 5 -26.29 -3.70 28.81
C GLY A 5 -25.78 -5.10 28.47
N MET A 6 -25.31 -5.29 27.23
CA MET A 6 -23.92 -5.66 26.97
C MET A 6 -23.65 -5.72 25.46
N ASP A 7 -23.12 -4.60 24.97
CA ASP A 7 -21.93 -4.51 24.14
C ASP A 7 -21.18 -5.84 23.94
N PHE A 8 -21.26 -6.43 22.75
CA PHE A 8 -20.23 -7.34 22.23
C PHE A 8 -20.07 -7.10 20.73
N TYR A 9 -19.67 -5.87 20.39
CA TYR A 9 -18.87 -5.59 19.20
C TYR A 9 -17.48 -6.21 19.39
N LEU A 10 -17.41 -7.54 19.40
CA LEU A 10 -16.13 -8.26 19.38
C LEU A 10 -15.68 -8.38 17.93
N ALA A 11 -14.98 -7.33 17.50
CA ALA A 11 -13.98 -7.35 16.45
C ALA A 11 -13.10 -8.60 16.64
N LYS A 12 -13.39 -9.66 15.88
CA LYS A 12 -12.52 -10.83 15.78
C LYS A 12 -11.18 -10.35 15.20
N PRO A 13 -10.04 -10.89 15.66
CA PRO A 13 -8.75 -10.47 15.14
C PRO A 13 -8.74 -10.81 13.65
N PHE A 14 -8.59 -9.80 12.80
CA PHE A 14 -8.43 -10.00 11.37
C PHE A 14 -7.23 -10.92 11.18
N ARG A 15 -7.49 -12.18 10.80
CA ARG A 15 -6.42 -13.11 10.46
C ARG A 15 -5.73 -12.52 9.22
N PRO A 16 -4.39 -12.48 9.16
CA PRO A 16 -3.66 -11.98 7.99
C PRO A 16 -4.14 -12.65 6.69
N GLU A 17 -4.56 -13.91 6.79
CA GLU A 17 -5.10 -14.73 5.71
C GLU A 17 -6.44 -14.21 5.17
N GLU A 18 -7.28 -13.57 5.99
CA GLU A 18 -8.56 -12.99 5.56
C GLU A 18 -8.39 -11.63 4.88
N ILE A 19 -7.37 -10.85 5.27
CA ILE A 19 -7.01 -9.60 4.59
C ILE A 19 -6.52 -9.90 3.17
N ILE A 20 -5.65 -10.91 3.01
CA ILE A 20 -5.18 -11.37 1.70
C ILE A 20 -6.34 -11.81 0.81
N ASN A 21 -7.34 -12.50 1.37
CA ASN A 21 -8.48 -13.00 0.60
C ASN A 21 -9.44 -11.89 0.15
N VAL A 22 -9.62 -10.83 0.94
CA VAL A 22 -10.39 -9.64 0.53
C VAL A 22 -9.66 -8.88 -0.57
N ILE A 23 -8.32 -8.81 -0.50
CA ILE A 23 -7.48 -8.17 -1.54
C ILE A 23 -7.50 -8.99 -2.84
N GLN A 24 -7.46 -10.32 -2.76
CA GLN A 24 -7.46 -11.20 -3.94
C GLN A 24 -8.80 -11.24 -4.69
N ARG A 25 -9.91 -10.92 -4.03
CA ARG A 25 -11.25 -10.97 -4.65
C ARG A 25 -11.48 -9.91 -5.75
N PHE A 26 -10.58 -8.93 -5.86
CA PHE A 26 -10.66 -7.83 -6.83
C PHE A 26 -9.42 -7.66 -7.73
N ALA A 27 -8.42 -8.54 -7.64
CA ALA A 27 -7.24 -8.49 -8.50
C ALA A 27 -7.43 -9.43 -9.70
N PRO A 28 -7.54 -8.93 -10.95
CA PRO A 28 -7.32 -9.78 -12.10
C PRO A 28 -5.83 -10.10 -12.20
N ASP A 29 -5.55 -11.40 -12.35
CA ASP A 29 -4.23 -11.93 -12.68
C ASP A 29 -3.81 -11.39 -14.06
N LYS A 30 -2.82 -10.48 -14.07
CA LYS A 30 -2.03 -10.19 -15.26
C LYS A 30 -0.56 -10.20 -14.87
N SER A 31 -0.05 -11.42 -14.82
CA SER A 31 1.34 -11.72 -15.17
C SER A 31 1.73 -10.99 -16.48
N GLU A 32 2.73 -10.11 -16.37
CA GLU A 32 3.78 -9.79 -17.35
C GLU A 32 4.24 -8.34 -17.14
N HIS A 33 5.49 -8.16 -16.67
CA HIS A 33 6.47 -7.25 -17.27
C HIS A 33 7.85 -7.48 -16.63
N SER A 34 8.53 -8.47 -17.22
CA SER A 34 9.93 -8.49 -17.65
C SER A 34 10.97 -7.69 -16.85
N ALA A 35 11.89 -8.46 -16.26
CA ALA A 35 13.21 -8.04 -15.83
C ALA A 35 14.02 -7.38 -16.97
N GLY A 36 14.70 -6.26 -16.68
CA GLY A 36 15.74 -5.72 -17.55
C GLY A 36 16.17 -4.28 -17.27
N HIS A 37 17.45 -4.13 -16.88
CA HIS A 37 18.34 -2.97 -17.04
C HIS A 37 18.25 -1.79 -16.04
N GLN A 38 19.31 -1.69 -15.23
CA GLN A 38 19.55 -0.70 -14.17
C GLN A 38 20.10 0.67 -14.64
N GLU A 39 19.95 1.06 -15.91
CA GLU A 39 20.53 2.34 -16.39
C GLU A 39 19.50 3.35 -16.92
N ASN A 40 18.21 3.03 -16.87
CA ASN A 40 17.14 3.83 -17.48
C ASN A 40 16.06 4.33 -16.48
N GLN A 41 16.30 4.18 -15.18
CA GLN A 41 15.30 4.44 -14.13
C GLN A 41 14.96 5.93 -13.98
N THR A 42 15.93 6.84 -14.15
CA THR A 42 15.70 8.28 -14.01
C THR A 42 14.80 8.85 -15.10
N THR A 43 14.93 8.36 -16.34
CA THR A 43 14.13 8.83 -17.49
C THR A 43 12.71 8.25 -17.48
N GLN A 44 12.54 7.01 -17.02
CA GLN A 44 11.21 6.39 -16.89
C GLN A 44 10.42 6.91 -15.68
N ARG A 45 11.08 7.26 -14.57
CA ARG A 45 10.42 7.91 -13.42
C ARG A 45 9.77 9.23 -13.84
N ASN A 46 10.47 10.06 -14.64
CA ASN A 46 9.94 11.33 -15.13
C ASN A 46 8.69 11.20 -16.02
N GLN A 47 8.36 9.99 -16.49
CA GLN A 47 7.18 9.73 -17.32
C GLN A 47 6.05 9.03 -16.57
N ARG A 48 6.32 8.40 -15.41
CA ARG A 48 5.29 7.78 -14.59
C ARG A 48 4.69 8.82 -13.64
N SER A 49 3.38 9.03 -13.75
CA SER A 49 2.67 9.85 -12.78
C SER A 49 2.69 9.18 -11.42
N VAL A 50 2.87 9.98 -10.37
CA VAL A 50 2.76 9.54 -8.96
C VAL A 50 1.34 9.07 -8.65
N PHE A 51 0.35 9.71 -9.27
CA PHE A 51 -1.08 9.38 -9.17
C PHE A 51 -1.79 9.85 -10.44
N ASP A 52 -2.60 8.98 -11.05
CA ASP A 52 -3.43 9.34 -12.21
C ASP A 52 -4.90 9.39 -11.78
N ARG A 53 -5.39 10.63 -11.61
CA ARG A 53 -6.77 10.91 -11.21
C ARG A 53 -7.78 10.34 -12.21
N GLU A 54 -7.54 10.55 -13.51
CA GLU A 54 -8.50 10.16 -14.54
C GLU A 54 -8.60 8.64 -14.64
N GLU A 55 -7.47 7.95 -14.57
CA GLU A 55 -7.42 6.49 -14.54
C GLU A 55 -8.11 5.94 -13.29
N PHE A 56 -7.81 6.48 -12.11
CA PHE A 56 -8.44 6.02 -10.87
C PHE A 56 -9.95 6.31 -10.83
N LEU A 57 -10.38 7.49 -11.28
CA LEU A 57 -11.79 7.84 -11.36
C LEU A 57 -12.54 6.95 -12.36
N LYS A 58 -11.92 6.59 -13.49
CA LYS A 58 -12.47 5.62 -14.44
C LYS A 58 -12.56 4.22 -13.84
N TYR A 59 -11.58 3.80 -13.03
CA TYR A 59 -11.59 2.51 -12.34
C TYR A 59 -12.78 2.36 -11.37
N ILE A 60 -13.28 3.46 -10.82
CA ILE A 60 -14.45 3.51 -9.94
C ILE A 60 -15.72 4.03 -10.65
N ASP A 61 -15.82 3.84 -11.97
CA ASP A 61 -16.98 4.19 -12.80
C ASP A 61 -17.42 5.67 -12.69
N GLY A 62 -16.47 6.60 -12.51
CA GLY A 62 -16.76 8.02 -12.43
C GLY A 62 -17.33 8.49 -11.09
N ASN A 63 -17.32 7.65 -10.06
CA ASN A 63 -17.93 7.97 -8.77
C ASN A 63 -17.05 8.92 -7.92
N GLU A 64 -17.28 10.22 -8.08
CA GLU A 64 -16.60 11.29 -7.31
C GLU A 64 -16.77 11.18 -5.79
N THR A 65 -17.89 10.61 -5.29
CA THR A 65 -18.08 10.43 -3.84
C THR A 65 -17.16 9.33 -3.32
N LEU A 66 -17.14 8.20 -4.02
CA LEU A 66 -16.25 7.08 -3.70
C LEU A 66 -14.78 7.47 -3.87
N PHE A 67 -14.46 8.27 -4.88
CA PHE A 67 -13.13 8.84 -5.08
C PHE A 67 -12.65 9.53 -3.81
N LYS A 68 -13.38 10.55 -3.33
CA LYS A 68 -12.99 11.31 -2.13
C LYS A 68 -12.88 10.43 -0.89
N GLN A 69 -13.79 9.47 -0.71
CA GLN A 69 -13.72 8.52 0.40
C GLN A 69 -12.44 7.68 0.37
N LEU A 70 -12.08 7.12 -0.78
CA LEU A 70 -10.88 6.30 -0.93
C LEU A 70 -9.60 7.14 -0.76
N ILE A 71 -9.58 8.38 -1.26
CA ILE A 71 -8.49 9.32 -1.04
C ILE A 71 -8.31 9.63 0.45
N SER A 72 -9.39 9.95 1.18
CA SER A 72 -9.33 10.19 2.62
C SER A 72 -8.81 8.97 3.40
N ILE A 73 -9.31 7.77 3.08
CA ILE A 73 -8.85 6.52 3.71
C ILE A 73 -7.35 6.29 3.43
N ALA A 74 -6.88 6.55 2.22
CA ALA A 74 -5.48 6.40 1.86
C ALA A 74 -4.57 7.37 2.62
N LEU A 75 -5.01 8.63 2.78
CA LEU A 75 -4.26 9.67 3.52
C LEU A 75 -4.06 9.32 5.00
N GLU A 76 -4.99 8.58 5.59
CA GLU A 76 -4.88 8.09 6.97
C GLU A 76 -4.11 6.77 7.06
N THR A 77 -4.38 5.84 6.14
CA THR A 77 -3.87 4.46 6.23
C THR A 77 -2.39 4.36 5.86
N ILE A 78 -1.93 5.06 4.82
CA ILE A 78 -0.54 4.92 4.33
C ILE A 78 0.50 5.30 5.41
N PRO A 79 0.38 6.44 6.12
CA PRO A 79 1.33 6.80 7.18
C PRO A 79 1.39 5.75 8.30
N ASP A 80 0.23 5.24 8.74
CA ASP A 80 0.16 4.24 9.80
C ASP A 80 0.85 2.94 9.41
N ARG A 81 0.70 2.52 8.14
CA ARG A 81 1.32 1.31 7.60
C ARG A 81 2.83 1.45 7.41
N ILE A 82 3.31 2.63 6.99
CA ILE A 82 4.75 2.91 6.94
C ILE A 82 5.37 2.85 8.32
N LYS A 83 4.71 3.42 9.32
CA LYS A 83 5.14 3.35 10.71
C LYS A 83 5.18 1.90 11.21
N ALA A 84 4.13 1.11 10.96
CA ALA A 84 4.08 -0.30 11.33
C ALA A 84 5.21 -1.12 10.67
N LEU A 85 5.49 -0.87 9.39
CA LEU A 85 6.60 -1.49 8.66
C LEU A 85 7.96 -1.13 9.26
N ARG A 86 8.16 0.13 9.65
CA ARG A 86 9.38 0.57 10.35
C ARG A 86 9.54 -0.13 11.70
N ASP A 87 8.47 -0.15 12.51
CA ASP A 87 8.47 -0.83 13.81
C ASP A 87 8.76 -2.33 13.68
N ALA A 88 8.21 -2.99 12.65
CA ALA A 88 8.48 -4.39 12.34
C ALA A 88 9.95 -4.60 11.96
N SER A 89 10.50 -3.70 11.15
CA SER A 89 11.91 -3.73 10.75
C SER A 89 12.84 -3.57 11.96
N ASP A 90 12.55 -2.64 12.88
CA ASP A 90 13.33 -2.41 14.09
C ASP A 90 13.28 -3.61 15.06
N LYS A 91 12.15 -4.30 15.11
CA LYS A 91 11.95 -5.53 15.90
C LYS A 91 12.51 -6.79 15.24
N ASN A 92 13.09 -6.68 14.04
CA ASN A 92 13.53 -7.81 13.21
C ASN A 92 12.40 -8.83 12.93
N ASN A 93 11.15 -8.38 12.85
CA ASN A 93 10.02 -9.25 12.56
C ASN A 93 9.78 -9.35 11.04
N ALA A 94 10.41 -10.34 10.41
CA ALA A 94 10.32 -10.55 8.96
C ALA A 94 8.88 -10.81 8.46
N ALA A 95 8.07 -11.49 9.26
CA ALA A 95 6.68 -11.77 8.91
C ALA A 95 5.85 -10.48 8.82
N ASP A 96 6.00 -9.60 9.80
CA ASP A 96 5.31 -8.31 9.81
C ASP A 96 5.86 -7.36 8.74
N VAL A 97 7.18 -7.35 8.48
CA VAL A 97 7.78 -6.59 7.37
C VAL A 97 7.15 -6.99 6.04
N ARG A 98 7.05 -8.28 5.77
CA ARG A 98 6.40 -8.79 4.56
C ARG A 98 4.95 -8.36 4.49
N LEU A 99 4.20 -8.52 5.58
CA LEU A 99 2.77 -8.22 5.65
C LEU A 99 2.47 -6.74 5.38
N GLU A 100 3.18 -5.84 6.06
CA GLU A 100 2.94 -4.40 5.92
C GLU A 100 3.36 -3.91 4.54
N ALA A 101 4.49 -4.39 4.00
CA ALA A 101 4.91 -4.08 2.63
C ALA A 101 3.92 -4.60 1.57
N HIS A 102 3.41 -5.82 1.73
CA HIS A 102 2.36 -6.38 0.87
C HIS A 102 1.09 -5.51 0.89
N THR A 103 0.69 -5.07 2.08
CA THR A 103 -0.49 -4.21 2.28
C THR A 103 -0.31 -2.86 1.60
N LEU A 104 0.83 -2.20 1.81
CA LEU A 104 1.19 -0.93 1.16
C LEU A 104 1.18 -1.04 -0.38
N LYS A 105 1.74 -2.13 -0.92
CA LYS A 105 1.69 -2.43 -2.36
C LYS A 105 0.26 -2.55 -2.87
N GLY A 106 -0.61 -3.24 -2.12
CA GLY A 106 -2.02 -3.39 -2.45
C GLY A 106 -2.78 -2.06 -2.52
N ILE A 107 -2.62 -1.22 -1.50
CA ILE A 107 -3.20 0.13 -1.45
C ILE A 107 -2.71 0.96 -2.64
N ALA A 108 -1.40 0.99 -2.88
CA ALA A 108 -0.81 1.74 -3.98
C ALA A 108 -1.36 1.31 -5.34
N ARG A 109 -1.53 0.00 -5.58
CA ARG A 109 -2.13 -0.51 -6.82
C ARG A 109 -3.60 -0.14 -6.98
N GLN A 110 -4.38 -0.14 -5.90
CA GLN A 110 -5.78 0.29 -5.95
C GLN A 110 -5.91 1.76 -6.35
N LEU A 111 -4.96 2.59 -5.95
CA LEU A 111 -4.90 4.02 -6.29
C LEU A 111 -4.20 4.30 -7.64
N CYS A 112 -3.84 3.27 -8.41
CA CYS A 112 -2.98 3.39 -9.60
C CYS A 112 -1.61 4.06 -9.34
N ALA A 113 -1.13 4.06 -8.09
CA ALA A 113 0.14 4.66 -7.68
C ALA A 113 1.32 3.69 -7.89
N CYS A 114 1.70 3.51 -9.15
CA CYS A 114 2.70 2.51 -9.57
C CYS A 114 4.06 2.67 -8.87
N LEU A 115 4.51 3.91 -8.64
CA LEU A 115 5.84 4.17 -8.05
C LEU A 115 5.94 3.66 -6.61
N MET A 116 4.93 3.92 -5.78
CA MET A 116 4.89 3.41 -4.41
C MET A 116 4.72 1.88 -4.38
N ALA A 117 3.92 1.32 -5.29
CA ALA A 117 3.76 -0.13 -5.40
C ALA A 117 5.07 -0.83 -5.75
N ASP A 118 5.83 -0.26 -6.70
CA ASP A 118 7.14 -0.78 -7.12
C ASP A 118 8.19 -0.64 -6.01
N ALA A 119 8.12 0.40 -5.18
CA ALA A 119 8.99 0.58 -4.02
C ALA A 119 8.66 -0.38 -2.86
N ALA A 120 7.38 -0.70 -2.65
CA ALA A 120 6.96 -1.63 -1.59
C ALA A 120 7.29 -3.10 -1.92
N TYR A 121 7.28 -3.48 -3.20
CA TYR A 121 7.52 -4.85 -3.63
C TYR A 121 8.88 -5.46 -3.21
N PRO A 122 10.03 -4.82 -3.40
CA PRO A 122 11.31 -5.41 -2.97
C PRO A 122 11.41 -5.55 -1.44
N ILE A 123 10.71 -4.71 -0.66
CA ILE A 123 10.63 -4.84 0.80
C ILE A 123 9.80 -6.08 1.19
N GLU A 124 8.68 -6.33 0.51
CA GLU A 124 7.89 -7.55 0.68
C GLU A 124 8.73 -8.80 0.42
N ILE A 125 9.51 -8.81 -0.67
CA ILE A 125 10.41 -9.92 -1.01
C ILE A 125 11.53 -10.08 0.02
N ALA A 126 12.11 -8.98 0.51
CA ALA A 126 13.11 -9.03 1.57
C ALA A 126 12.54 -9.61 2.87
N GLY A 127 11.32 -9.20 3.26
CA GLY A 127 10.60 -9.78 4.38
C GLY A 127 10.31 -11.27 4.22
N GLU A 128 9.89 -11.70 3.02
CA GLU A 128 9.69 -13.12 2.71
C GLU A 128 10.97 -13.97 2.86
N LYS A 129 12.12 -13.40 2.51
CA LYS A 129 13.44 -14.05 2.64
C LYS A 129 14.07 -13.91 4.02
N GLY A 130 13.48 -13.12 4.93
CA GLY A 130 14.08 -12.79 6.22
C GLY A 130 15.25 -11.82 6.16
N GLU A 131 15.44 -11.12 5.04
CA GLU A 131 16.54 -10.18 4.81
C GLU A 131 16.21 -8.77 5.36
N ILE A 132 16.10 -8.64 6.68
CA ILE A 132 15.66 -7.41 7.35
C ILE A 132 16.54 -6.20 7.01
N GLU A 133 17.86 -6.37 6.96
CA GLU A 133 18.77 -5.26 6.63
C GLU A 133 18.54 -4.74 5.20
N THR A 134 18.24 -5.63 4.26
CA THR A 134 17.83 -5.26 2.89
C THR A 134 16.53 -4.46 2.93
N ALA A 135 15.52 -4.91 3.69
CA ALA A 135 14.26 -4.19 3.86
C ALA A 135 14.48 -2.78 4.43
N ARG A 136 15.30 -2.62 5.48
CA ARG A 136 15.65 -1.31 6.05
C ARG A 136 16.35 -0.41 5.04
N GLY A 137 17.26 -0.94 4.23
CA GLY A 137 17.93 -0.19 3.17
C GLY A 137 16.99 0.38 2.10
N LEU A 138 15.82 -0.25 1.91
CA LEU A 138 14.82 0.15 0.92
C LEU A 138 13.74 1.10 1.49
N MET A 139 13.63 1.20 2.83
CA MET A 139 12.60 2.02 3.49
C MET A 139 12.63 3.49 3.05
N GLY A 140 13.81 4.08 2.88
CA GLY A 140 13.93 5.48 2.48
C GLY A 140 13.29 5.76 1.12
N GLN A 141 13.41 4.83 0.16
CA GLN A 141 12.77 4.98 -1.14
C GLN A 141 11.24 4.87 -1.01
N LEU A 142 10.74 3.88 -0.27
CA LEU A 142 9.29 3.73 -0.04
C LEU A 142 8.68 4.96 0.64
N GLU A 143 9.37 5.53 1.63
CA GLU A 143 8.93 6.73 2.35
C GLU A 143 8.85 7.94 1.43
N GLN A 144 9.83 8.11 0.54
CA GLN A 144 9.81 9.17 -0.46
C GLN A 144 8.62 9.02 -1.42
N GLU A 145 8.42 7.84 -2.01
CA GLU A 145 7.30 7.61 -2.94
C GLU A 145 5.94 7.79 -2.25
N ALA A 146 5.84 7.39 -0.98
CA ALA A 146 4.63 7.60 -0.20
C ALA A 146 4.39 9.09 0.12
N GLU A 147 5.42 9.86 0.45
CA GLU A 147 5.29 11.30 0.67
C GLU A 147 4.84 12.04 -0.61
N GLU A 148 5.43 11.67 -1.75
CA GLU A 148 5.03 12.18 -3.07
C GLU A 148 3.56 11.84 -3.36
N LEU A 149 3.15 10.58 -3.12
CA LEU A 149 1.77 10.15 -3.29
C LEU A 149 0.82 10.91 -2.36
N LEU A 150 1.08 10.93 -1.06
CA LEU A 150 0.24 11.64 -0.08
C LEU A 150 0.10 13.12 -0.43
N THR A 151 1.14 13.75 -0.97
CA THR A 151 1.09 15.13 -1.44
C THR A 151 0.20 15.28 -2.66
N ALA A 152 0.27 14.35 -3.62
CA ALA A 152 -0.62 14.34 -4.78
C ALA A 152 -2.09 14.13 -4.36
N LEU A 153 -2.36 13.14 -3.51
CA LEU A 153 -3.71 12.83 -3.00
C LEU A 153 -4.33 14.01 -2.22
N LYS A 154 -3.54 14.75 -1.44
CA LYS A 154 -4.02 15.96 -0.73
C LYS A 154 -4.48 17.08 -1.66
N ARG A 155 -4.00 17.14 -2.91
CA ARG A 155 -4.40 18.17 -3.89
C ARG A 155 -5.76 17.86 -4.54
N GLU A 156 -6.26 16.65 -4.36
CA GLU A 156 -7.52 16.16 -4.95
C GLU A 156 -8.75 16.33 -4.04
N LEU A 157 -8.54 16.74 -2.78
CA LEU A 157 -9.59 17.04 -1.80
C LEU A 157 -9.87 18.55 -1.74
#